data_AF-A0A3M9MUM5-F1
#
_entry.id   AF-A0A3M9MUM5-F1
#
_cell.length_a   1.000
_cell.length_b   1.000
_cell.length_c   1.000
_cell.angle_alpha   90.00
_cell.angle_beta   90.00
_cell.angle_gamma   90.00
#
_symmetry.space_group_name_H-M   'P 1'
#
loop_
_entity.id
_entity.type
_entity.pdbx_description
1 polymer ?
#
loop_
_entity_poly.entity_id
_entity_poly.type
_entity_poly.pdbx_seq_one_letter_code
_entity_poly.pdbx_strand_id
1 'polypeptide(L)'
;MRTNLFKISMFIAAATVLFGCNPEEEELAKPELSGSVSKDSGYGYYESCETVTFDNFTRGSDGFVNAVTSDKAAAPIYVRAYQRTAANTYSAVSLANIFNSNQPTPVPDPNRIDDILTPNEDFGGGGVGEGGGIGSPFANNTSLGKTLIINRTSNASAAYDYEQGGKFEFDFSNYGTVSMKSITVLDVDDFEAGGKVVLYGLGNTVLKTVNLQVSGDNGKQVVNLGNTAGVVRMEVFLGAGGTLTGSGAIDDIVFNCLPKSKCEIVDFTRYKRGADGFISYVTSNQSWTPIYVKAYRKEAPNTYNTTNVANVFNSGQPTPIPDVNQIDDLLTPHQNFGGGGVGEGGASGPFVNNTALGSLLIINRTTNPLNAYDSNTGGKILFDFSRYGHVSLTSITVMDVDAPEAGGKVVLYGYKDQVLKTVMFQVSGDNGKQIVDLGGTNGVVKMAVFFGSSSATVGSGGVDNIVFNCPPKKPREYGCTYTQGYWKNHAVGKKRDPHWGSLHDDIFYGSRLTYLQLLKTPPKGGNAYIQLAHQYIAAKLNMTQASSTPEVDAVFAKATAYFSAKHGHNYKNTIWSPYNTATRAQLRYWAEVLGSYNEGEIGPGHCDDKDDHDDDDDDYGHGGYY
;
A
#
# COMPACT_ATOMS: atom_id res chain seq x y z
N MET A 1 -7.62 -69.52 -34.92
CA MET A 1 -6.42 -70.38 -34.68
C MET A 1 -5.21 -69.47 -34.51
N ARG A 2 -4.55 -69.52 -33.33
CA ARG A 2 -3.12 -69.26 -33.01
C ARG A 2 -2.40 -68.06 -33.68
N THR A 3 -2.09 -66.96 -32.98
CA THR A 3 -1.00 -66.67 -32.00
C THR A 3 0.33 -66.17 -32.59
N ASN A 4 0.83 -65.07 -32.00
CA ASN A 4 2.21 -64.73 -31.59
C ASN A 4 3.16 -63.89 -32.47
N LEU A 5 3.64 -62.82 -31.80
CA LEU A 5 4.91 -62.09 -31.84
C LEU A 5 6.17 -62.90 -32.25
N PHE A 6 7.19 -62.22 -32.84
CA PHE A 6 8.67 -62.30 -32.60
C PHE A 6 9.37 -61.28 -33.55
N LYS A 7 9.99 -60.16 -33.10
CA LYS A 7 11.38 -59.87 -32.61
C LYS A 7 12.56 -59.99 -33.61
N ILE A 8 13.58 -59.12 -33.36
CA ILE A 8 15.04 -59.12 -33.70
C ILE A 8 15.41 -58.10 -34.82
N SER A 9 16.21 -57.05 -34.61
CA SER A 9 17.69 -57.09 -34.43
C SER A 9 18.29 -55.77 -33.89
N MET A 10 19.50 -55.88 -33.35
CA MET A 10 20.30 -54.95 -32.54
C MET A 10 21.67 -54.75 -33.23
N PHE A 11 22.30 -53.56 -33.11
CA PHE A 11 23.78 -53.46 -33.06
C PHE A 11 24.22 -52.21 -32.27
N ILE A 12 25.13 -52.46 -31.33
CA ILE A 12 25.84 -51.53 -30.45
C ILE A 12 27.31 -51.50 -30.89
N ALA A 13 27.98 -50.36 -30.75
CA ALA A 13 29.40 -50.31 -30.42
C ALA A 13 29.64 -49.23 -29.36
N ALA A 14 30.34 -49.61 -28.29
CA ALA A 14 30.74 -48.81 -27.15
C ALA A 14 32.26 -48.84 -27.03
N ALA A 15 32.86 -47.82 -26.41
CA ALA A 15 34.13 -47.94 -25.70
C ALA A 15 34.25 -46.85 -24.63
N THR A 16 34.57 -47.30 -23.41
CA THR A 16 34.74 -46.56 -22.15
C THR A 16 36.05 -47.03 -21.52
N VAL A 17 36.84 -46.16 -20.88
CA VAL A 17 37.87 -46.49 -19.86
C VAL A 17 37.99 -45.24 -18.93
N LEU A 18 37.38 -45.17 -17.73
CA LEU A 18 37.73 -45.70 -16.38
C LEU A 18 38.75 -44.83 -15.59
N PHE A 19 38.30 -44.11 -14.55
CA PHE A 19 38.41 -44.35 -13.08
C PHE A 19 39.41 -43.45 -12.32
N GLY A 20 38.94 -42.83 -11.22
CA GLY A 20 39.75 -42.21 -10.15
C GLY A 20 38.91 -41.41 -9.13
N CYS A 21 39.06 -41.70 -7.84
CA CYS A 21 38.23 -41.26 -6.69
C CYS A 21 38.55 -39.86 -6.09
N ASN A 22 37.51 -39.22 -5.51
CA ASN A 22 37.32 -38.35 -4.29
C ASN A 22 38.53 -37.80 -3.46
N PRO A 23 38.34 -36.91 -2.44
CA PRO A 23 37.81 -35.53 -2.29
C PRO A 23 38.86 -34.54 -1.66
N GLU A 24 38.45 -33.43 -1.01
CA GLU A 24 39.20 -32.37 -0.24
C GLU A 24 39.71 -31.17 -1.08
N GLU A 25 39.09 -29.98 -0.99
CA GLU A 25 39.13 -28.91 0.04
C GLU A 25 40.14 -27.79 -0.30
N GLU A 26 39.59 -26.56 -0.32
CA GLU A 26 40.16 -25.25 0.04
C GLU A 26 41.46 -24.73 -0.64
N GLU A 27 41.70 -23.44 -0.86
CA GLU A 27 41.46 -22.28 0.00
C GLU A 27 41.51 -20.95 -0.81
N LEU A 28 40.83 -19.92 -0.27
CA LEU A 28 41.18 -18.49 -0.22
C LEU A 28 41.15 -17.60 -1.48
N ALA A 29 40.08 -16.79 -1.54
CA ALA A 29 40.25 -15.34 -1.36
C ALA A 29 39.07 -14.76 -0.56
N LYS A 30 39.37 -14.37 0.67
CA LYS A 30 38.49 -13.64 1.61
C LYS A 30 38.04 -12.29 1.04
N PRO A 31 36.92 -11.75 1.54
CA PRO A 31 37.09 -10.64 2.46
C PRO A 31 36.39 -10.90 3.80
N GLU A 32 37.20 -11.11 4.84
CA GLU A 32 36.79 -10.84 6.20
C GLU A 32 36.82 -9.33 6.41
N LEU A 33 35.73 -8.77 6.93
CA LEU A 33 35.69 -8.03 8.20
C LEU A 33 34.22 -7.68 8.43
N SER A 34 33.54 -8.43 9.31
CA SER A 34 33.23 -8.02 10.69
C SER A 34 32.40 -6.74 10.79
N GLY A 35 31.17 -6.85 11.32
CA GLY A 35 30.50 -5.67 11.86
C GLY A 35 28.99 -5.70 11.81
N SER A 36 28.40 -6.18 12.90
CA SER A 36 27.10 -5.79 13.45
C SER A 36 25.84 -6.09 12.64
N VAL A 37 24.95 -6.86 13.27
CA VAL A 37 23.54 -6.50 13.52
C VAL A 37 23.09 -5.35 12.64
N SER A 38 22.46 -5.66 11.52
CA SER A 38 21.64 -4.69 10.78
C SER A 38 20.48 -4.34 11.69
N LYS A 39 20.74 -3.36 12.57
CA LYS A 39 19.77 -2.57 13.29
C LYS A 39 18.65 -2.25 12.32
N ASP A 40 17.50 -2.82 12.63
CA ASP A 40 16.20 -2.21 12.51
C ASP A 40 16.33 -0.75 12.06
N SER A 41 16.25 -0.55 10.75
CA SER A 41 16.26 0.78 10.15
C SER A 41 14.93 1.39 10.53
N GLY A 42 14.93 2.04 11.69
CA GLY A 42 13.86 2.86 12.23
C GLY A 42 13.45 3.93 11.24
N TYR A 43 12.60 3.51 10.32
CA TYR A 43 11.70 4.31 9.53
C TYR A 43 10.32 3.96 10.07
N GLY A 44 9.93 4.64 11.15
CA GLY A 44 8.56 4.62 11.67
C GLY A 44 7.61 5.39 10.75
N TYR A 45 7.67 5.09 9.45
CA TYR A 45 6.55 5.28 8.55
C TYR A 45 5.57 4.18 8.93
N TYR A 46 4.42 4.54 9.49
CA TYR A 46 3.37 3.55 9.74
C TYR A 46 2.86 3.03 8.39
N GLU A 47 3.53 2.03 7.83
CA GLU A 47 2.99 1.17 6.79
C GLU A 47 1.63 0.69 7.29
N SER A 48 0.57 0.95 6.51
CA SER A 48 -0.73 0.43 6.84
C SER A 48 -0.79 -1.03 6.41
N CYS A 49 0.01 -1.89 7.04
CA CYS A 49 -0.04 -3.34 6.86
C CYS A 49 -1.37 -3.91 7.33
N GLU A 50 -1.86 -4.94 6.67
CA GLU A 50 -2.84 -5.84 7.26
C GLU A 50 -2.12 -6.80 8.22
N THR A 51 -2.69 -6.97 9.41
CA THR A 51 -2.16 -7.88 10.42
C THR A 51 -3.25 -8.86 10.85
N VAL A 52 -2.92 -10.15 10.90
CA VAL A 52 -3.72 -11.16 11.59
C VAL A 52 -3.13 -11.35 12.98
N THR A 53 -3.83 -10.84 14.00
CA THR A 53 -3.52 -10.99 15.44
C THR A 53 -4.30 -12.14 16.10
N PHE A 54 -5.00 -12.95 15.28
CA PHE A 54 -5.90 -14.02 15.71
C PHE A 54 -7.02 -13.61 16.68
N ASP A 55 -7.33 -12.31 16.77
CA ASP A 55 -8.48 -11.83 17.55
C ASP A 55 -9.82 -12.14 16.92
N ASN A 56 -9.85 -12.15 15.58
CA ASN A 56 -11.02 -12.40 14.76
C ASN A 56 -10.83 -13.71 13.99
N PHE A 57 -11.62 -14.71 14.35
CA PHE A 57 -11.56 -16.05 13.76
C PHE A 57 -12.93 -16.71 13.76
N THR A 58 -13.09 -17.71 12.88
CA THR A 58 -14.26 -18.58 12.85
C THR A 58 -13.87 -20.01 13.19
N ARG A 59 -14.75 -20.71 13.89
CA ARG A 59 -14.60 -22.13 14.21
C ARG A 59 -15.48 -22.98 13.31
N GLY A 60 -14.99 -24.16 12.93
CA GLY A 60 -15.77 -25.21 12.28
C GLY A 60 -16.74 -25.90 13.25
N SER A 61 -17.52 -26.84 12.72
CA SER A 61 -18.42 -27.67 13.53
C SER A 61 -17.68 -28.61 14.48
N ASP A 62 -16.40 -28.88 14.21
CA ASP A 62 -15.46 -29.62 15.06
C ASP A 62 -14.89 -28.76 16.21
N GLY A 63 -15.23 -27.47 16.25
CA GLY A 63 -14.75 -26.53 17.25
C GLY A 63 -13.35 -25.98 16.97
N PHE A 64 -12.63 -26.44 15.94
CA PHE A 64 -11.31 -25.92 15.58
C PHE A 64 -11.42 -24.69 14.67
N VAL A 65 -10.37 -23.88 14.63
CA VAL A 65 -10.29 -22.70 13.75
C VAL A 65 -10.22 -23.14 12.30
N ASN A 66 -11.06 -22.55 11.44
CA ASN A 66 -11.04 -22.82 10.00
C ASN A 66 -10.77 -21.57 9.15
N ALA A 67 -10.95 -20.37 9.71
CA ALA A 67 -10.57 -19.12 9.07
C ALA A 67 -10.27 -18.03 10.09
N VAL A 68 -9.48 -17.06 9.65
CA VAL A 68 -9.09 -15.85 10.38
C VAL A 68 -9.30 -14.64 9.47
N THR A 69 -9.38 -13.45 10.05
CA THR A 69 -9.45 -12.19 9.28
C THR A 69 -8.38 -11.22 9.78
N SER A 70 -7.95 -10.31 8.90
CA SER A 70 -7.04 -9.24 9.31
C SER A 70 -7.77 -8.16 10.12
N ASP A 71 -6.99 -7.26 10.71
CA ASP A 71 -7.44 -6.04 11.37
C ASP A 71 -8.18 -5.06 10.42
N LYS A 72 -8.05 -5.24 9.11
CA LYS A 72 -8.52 -4.27 8.09
C LYS A 72 -9.51 -4.81 7.08
N ALA A 73 -9.57 -6.13 6.89
CA ALA A 73 -10.46 -6.74 5.91
C ALA A 73 -11.20 -7.93 6.51
N ALA A 74 -12.51 -7.99 6.22
CA ALA A 74 -13.37 -9.09 6.63
C ALA A 74 -13.28 -10.32 5.71
N ALA A 75 -12.42 -10.29 4.69
CA ALA A 75 -12.22 -11.43 3.80
C ALA A 75 -11.53 -12.57 4.58
N PRO A 76 -12.08 -13.80 4.56
CA PRO A 76 -11.50 -14.88 5.33
C PRO A 76 -10.22 -15.40 4.69
N ILE A 77 -9.19 -15.60 5.52
CA ILE A 77 -7.99 -16.38 5.22
C ILE A 77 -8.25 -17.77 5.80
N TYR A 78 -8.31 -18.80 4.97
CA TYR A 78 -8.55 -20.15 5.48
C TYR A 78 -7.29 -20.71 6.13
N VAL A 79 -7.48 -21.37 7.26
CA VAL A 79 -6.39 -21.87 8.10
C VAL A 79 -6.56 -23.35 8.33
N ARG A 80 -5.45 -24.09 8.22
CA ARG A 80 -5.37 -25.48 8.66
C ARG A 80 -4.07 -25.70 9.44
N ALA A 81 -4.12 -26.57 10.43
CA ALA A 81 -2.93 -26.97 11.17
C ALA A 81 -2.88 -28.49 11.29
N TYR A 82 -1.78 -29.10 10.87
CA TYR A 82 -1.63 -30.55 10.82
C TYR A 82 -0.52 -31.01 11.75
N GLN A 83 -0.84 -31.94 12.64
CA GLN A 83 0.13 -32.61 13.48
C GLN A 83 1.08 -33.45 12.62
N ARG A 84 2.34 -33.49 13.00
CA ARG A 84 3.29 -34.45 12.43
C ARG A 84 3.13 -35.81 13.11
N THR A 85 2.82 -36.86 12.35
CA THR A 85 2.57 -38.22 12.89
C THR A 85 3.71 -39.19 12.64
N ALA A 86 4.58 -38.88 11.67
CA ALA A 86 5.84 -39.56 11.42
C ALA A 86 6.77 -38.60 10.64
N ALA A 87 8.01 -39.01 10.39
CA ALA A 87 8.93 -38.24 9.54
C ALA A 87 8.26 -37.86 8.20
N ASN A 88 8.19 -36.56 7.92
CA ASN A 88 7.54 -35.94 6.76
C ASN A 88 6.06 -36.34 6.52
N THR A 89 5.38 -36.86 7.55
CA THR A 89 3.99 -37.33 7.46
C THR A 89 3.11 -36.53 8.43
N TYR A 90 1.96 -36.09 7.95
CA TYR A 90 1.07 -35.18 8.70
C TYR A 90 -0.34 -35.78 8.85
N SER A 91 -1.06 -35.37 9.89
CA SER A 91 -2.47 -35.73 10.11
C SER A 91 -3.34 -35.29 8.93
N ALA A 92 -4.45 -36.00 8.69
CA ALA A 92 -5.43 -35.62 7.68
C ALA A 92 -6.42 -34.53 8.16
N VAL A 93 -6.56 -34.41 9.48
CA VAL A 93 -7.50 -33.50 10.14
C VAL A 93 -6.76 -32.24 10.59
N SER A 94 -7.41 -31.09 10.40
CA SER A 94 -6.94 -29.81 10.92
C SER A 94 -7.25 -29.71 12.41
N LEU A 95 -6.24 -29.35 13.20
CA LEU A 95 -6.32 -29.13 14.64
C LEU A 95 -5.86 -27.71 14.99
N ALA A 96 -6.14 -26.73 14.13
CA ALA A 96 -5.80 -25.33 14.36
C ALA A 96 -6.61 -24.77 15.54
N ASN A 97 -5.94 -24.26 16.57
CA ASN A 97 -6.62 -23.74 17.76
C ASN A 97 -6.02 -22.42 18.24
N ILE A 98 -6.82 -21.64 18.96
CA ILE A 98 -6.37 -20.39 19.57
C ILE A 98 -5.97 -20.66 21.02
N PHE A 99 -4.75 -20.30 21.34
CA PHE A 99 -4.23 -20.27 22.70
C PHE A 99 -4.22 -18.83 23.21
N ASN A 100 -4.61 -18.61 24.47
CA ASN A 100 -4.45 -17.30 25.09
C ASN A 100 -3.09 -17.24 25.80
N SER A 101 -2.09 -16.67 25.14
CA SER A 101 -0.73 -16.60 25.65
C SER A 101 -0.56 -15.63 26.82
N ASN A 102 -1.55 -14.79 27.13
CA ASN A 102 -1.52 -13.89 28.29
C ASN A 102 -2.24 -14.43 29.54
N GLN A 103 -2.68 -15.69 29.50
CA GLN A 103 -3.48 -16.25 30.58
C GLN A 103 -2.68 -16.43 31.89
N PRO A 104 -3.35 -16.43 33.06
CA PRO A 104 -2.68 -16.61 34.35
C PRO A 104 -2.01 -18.00 34.48
N THR A 105 -0.91 -18.04 35.23
CA THR A 105 -0.20 -19.26 35.61
C THR A 105 -0.64 -19.75 37.02
N PRO A 106 -0.49 -21.06 37.32
CA PRO A 106 -0.01 -22.12 36.43
C PRO A 106 -1.10 -22.56 35.43
N VAL A 107 -0.68 -22.86 34.20
CA VAL A 107 -1.58 -23.48 33.21
C VAL A 107 -1.81 -24.94 33.64
N PRO A 108 -3.07 -25.43 33.68
CA PRO A 108 -3.37 -26.78 34.11
C PRO A 108 -3.04 -27.79 33.00
N ASP A 109 -1.75 -27.97 32.70
CA ASP A 109 -1.23 -28.98 31.79
C ASP A 109 0.15 -29.49 32.26
N PRO A 110 0.40 -30.81 32.23
CA PRO A 110 1.66 -31.37 32.72
C PRO A 110 2.83 -31.30 31.71
N ASN A 111 2.62 -30.85 30.47
CA ASN A 111 3.61 -30.97 29.39
C ASN A 111 4.24 -29.65 28.97
N ARG A 112 4.46 -28.72 29.91
CA ARG A 112 5.18 -27.44 29.69
C ARG A 112 4.57 -26.61 28.55
N ILE A 113 3.47 -25.92 28.85
CA ILE A 113 2.82 -24.97 27.94
C ILE A 113 3.16 -23.52 28.33
N ASP A 114 3.84 -23.39 29.47
CA ASP A 114 4.34 -22.14 29.99
C ASP A 114 5.42 -21.52 29.09
N ASP A 115 6.10 -22.29 28.26
CA ASP A 115 7.03 -21.83 27.23
C ASP A 115 6.37 -21.09 26.04
N ILE A 116 5.07 -21.21 25.83
CA ILE A 116 4.34 -20.41 24.82
C ILE A 116 3.52 -19.24 25.42
N LEU A 117 3.65 -18.98 26.72
CA LEU A 117 3.05 -17.79 27.36
C LEU A 117 3.87 -16.52 27.08
N THR A 118 3.19 -15.38 27.09
CA THR A 118 3.79 -14.07 26.74
C THR A 118 3.24 -12.96 27.66
N PRO A 119 4.06 -12.04 28.15
CA PRO A 119 5.54 -12.01 28.07
C PRO A 119 6.22 -13.14 28.85
N ASN A 120 7.54 -13.23 28.75
CA ASN A 120 8.41 -14.02 29.62
C ASN A 120 8.36 -13.52 31.08
N GLU A 121 8.67 -14.41 32.03
CA GLU A 121 8.75 -14.19 33.47
C GLU A 121 9.68 -13.04 33.87
N ASP A 122 10.79 -12.85 33.15
CA ASP A 122 11.71 -11.72 33.35
C ASP A 122 11.07 -10.36 33.07
N PHE A 123 9.99 -10.33 32.29
CA PHE A 123 9.21 -9.13 31.97
C PHE A 123 7.85 -9.09 32.69
N GLY A 124 7.67 -9.94 33.72
CA GLY A 124 6.46 -9.98 34.54
C GLY A 124 5.29 -10.76 33.92
N GLY A 125 5.54 -11.57 32.90
CA GLY A 125 4.56 -12.46 32.31
C GLY A 125 4.65 -13.90 32.83
N GLY A 126 3.89 -14.81 32.20
CA GLY A 126 3.87 -16.23 32.57
C GLY A 126 4.80 -17.13 31.74
N GLY A 127 5.48 -16.57 30.73
CA GLY A 127 6.39 -17.28 29.84
C GLY A 127 7.63 -17.80 30.54
N VAL A 128 7.96 -19.08 30.41
CA VAL A 128 9.11 -19.70 31.07
C VAL A 128 10.13 -20.15 30.03
N GLY A 129 11.39 -19.71 30.15
CA GLY A 129 12.46 -20.13 29.25
C GLY A 129 13.57 -19.12 29.06
N GLU A 130 14.82 -19.59 28.95
CA GLU A 130 16.00 -18.73 28.78
C GLU A 130 16.00 -18.00 27.42
N GLY A 131 15.41 -18.59 26.38
CA GLY A 131 15.30 -17.99 25.05
C GLY A 131 14.45 -16.72 25.03
N GLY A 132 13.43 -16.65 25.89
CA GLY A 132 12.55 -15.49 26.05
C GLY A 132 13.04 -14.43 27.04
N GLY A 133 14.10 -14.71 27.81
CA GLY A 133 14.54 -13.90 28.96
C GLY A 133 15.24 -12.57 28.63
N ILE A 134 15.54 -11.80 29.68
CA ILE A 134 16.20 -10.49 29.54
C ILE A 134 17.60 -10.61 28.94
N GLY A 135 17.88 -9.81 27.90
CA GLY A 135 19.17 -9.83 27.20
C GLY A 135 19.29 -10.88 26.11
N SER A 136 18.29 -11.76 25.95
CA SER A 136 18.20 -12.65 24.78
C SER A 136 17.98 -11.85 23.49
N PRO A 137 18.56 -12.25 22.35
CA PRO A 137 18.23 -11.69 21.04
C PRO A 137 16.78 -11.95 20.61
N PHE A 138 16.10 -12.90 21.26
CA PHE A 138 14.71 -13.28 21.00
C PHE A 138 13.80 -13.01 22.22
N ALA A 139 14.15 -11.98 23.01
CA ALA A 139 13.42 -11.62 24.22
C ALA A 139 11.91 -11.50 23.98
N ASN A 140 11.13 -12.26 24.75
CA ASN A 140 9.68 -12.26 24.72
C ASN A 140 9.13 -11.22 25.70
N ASN A 141 9.38 -9.95 25.40
CA ASN A 141 9.08 -8.81 26.27
C ASN A 141 7.71 -8.15 26.03
N THR A 142 6.84 -8.74 25.22
CA THR A 142 5.52 -8.18 24.89
C THR A 142 4.47 -9.26 24.96
N SER A 143 3.26 -8.90 25.40
CA SER A 143 2.12 -9.81 25.34
C SER A 143 1.61 -9.90 23.91
N LEU A 144 1.39 -11.11 23.43
CA LEU A 144 0.84 -11.41 22.11
C LEU A 144 -0.68 -11.67 22.16
N GLY A 145 -1.22 -12.03 23.32
CA GLY A 145 -2.66 -12.22 23.49
C GLY A 145 -3.10 -13.55 22.90
N LYS A 146 -3.72 -13.57 21.72
CA LYS A 146 -4.20 -14.81 21.10
C LYS A 146 -3.20 -15.29 20.07
N THR A 147 -2.67 -16.49 20.26
CA THR A 147 -1.74 -17.11 19.32
C THR A 147 -2.39 -18.33 18.68
N LEU A 148 -1.95 -18.69 17.47
CA LEU A 148 -2.37 -19.90 16.79
C LEU A 148 -1.40 -21.04 17.11
N ILE A 149 -1.96 -22.18 17.51
CA ILE A 149 -1.24 -23.41 17.84
C ILE A 149 -1.73 -24.60 17.02
N ILE A 150 -0.90 -25.64 16.94
CA ILE A 150 -1.33 -26.98 16.52
C ILE A 150 -1.82 -27.70 17.77
N ASN A 151 -3.11 -27.98 17.89
CA ASN A 151 -3.65 -28.59 19.10
C ASN A 151 -3.19 -30.04 19.23
N ARG A 152 -2.75 -30.43 20.43
CA ARG A 152 -2.35 -31.81 20.75
C ARG A 152 -3.50 -32.80 20.74
N THR A 153 -4.67 -32.36 21.20
CA THR A 153 -5.83 -33.23 21.37
C THR A 153 -6.92 -32.93 20.35
N SER A 154 -7.84 -33.87 20.15
CA SER A 154 -9.06 -33.64 19.37
C SER A 154 -10.12 -32.82 20.13
N ASN A 155 -9.83 -32.36 21.36
CA ASN A 155 -10.71 -31.50 22.13
C ASN A 155 -10.32 -30.03 21.93
N ALA A 156 -11.08 -29.31 21.11
CA ALA A 156 -10.83 -27.90 20.81
C ALA A 156 -10.99 -26.96 22.03
N SER A 157 -11.69 -27.38 23.10
CA SER A 157 -11.80 -26.59 24.33
C SER A 157 -10.52 -26.60 25.16
N ALA A 158 -9.66 -27.60 24.96
CA ALA A 158 -8.35 -27.69 25.58
C ALA A 158 -7.29 -27.24 24.57
N ALA A 159 -6.97 -25.95 24.59
CA ALA A 159 -5.96 -25.35 23.73
C ALA A 159 -4.55 -25.66 24.26
N TYR A 160 -4.05 -26.83 23.91
CA TYR A 160 -2.72 -27.31 24.27
C TYR A 160 -1.94 -27.57 22.99
N ASP A 161 -0.76 -26.99 22.86
CA ASP A 161 0.08 -27.16 21.68
C ASP A 161 0.68 -28.57 21.62
N TYR A 162 1.17 -28.94 20.44
CA TYR A 162 1.62 -30.29 20.12
C TYR A 162 3.14 -30.34 19.97
N GLU A 163 3.78 -31.07 20.86
CA GLU A 163 5.24 -31.10 21.05
C GLU A 163 6.02 -31.81 19.92
N GLN A 164 5.33 -32.52 19.03
CA GLN A 164 5.98 -33.33 17.98
C GLN A 164 6.07 -32.65 16.61
N GLY A 165 5.76 -31.35 16.53
CA GLY A 165 5.81 -30.63 15.27
C GLY A 165 4.56 -30.72 14.44
N GLY A 166 4.62 -30.03 13.31
CA GLY A 166 3.54 -30.02 12.35
C GLY A 166 3.71 -28.93 11.32
N LYS A 167 2.62 -28.61 10.63
CA LYS A 167 2.59 -27.45 9.76
C LYS A 167 1.27 -26.71 9.82
N PHE A 168 1.36 -25.39 9.69
CA PHE A 168 0.23 -24.53 9.37
C PHE A 168 0.13 -24.33 7.86
N GLU A 169 -1.09 -24.23 7.34
CA GLU A 169 -1.40 -23.81 5.98
C GLU A 169 -2.37 -22.63 6.04
N PHE A 170 -2.02 -21.56 5.33
CA PHE A 170 -2.84 -20.36 5.16
C PHE A 170 -3.15 -20.17 3.68
N ASP A 171 -4.43 -20.03 3.35
CA ASP A 171 -4.91 -19.76 2.00
C ASP A 171 -5.42 -18.31 1.88
N PHE A 172 -4.68 -17.52 1.10
CA PHE A 172 -4.95 -16.11 0.82
C PHE A 172 -5.67 -15.92 -0.53
N SER A 173 -6.13 -16.99 -1.19
CA SER A 173 -6.75 -16.91 -2.53
C SER A 173 -7.96 -15.98 -2.60
N ASN A 174 -8.68 -15.78 -1.50
CA ASN A 174 -9.78 -14.80 -1.40
C ASN A 174 -9.31 -13.33 -1.58
N TYR A 175 -8.03 -13.06 -1.39
CA TYR A 175 -7.37 -11.78 -1.65
C TYR A 175 -6.80 -11.69 -3.08
N GLY A 176 -6.90 -12.76 -3.88
CA GLY A 176 -6.18 -12.90 -5.14
C GLY A 176 -4.71 -13.24 -4.88
N THR A 177 -3.89 -12.22 -4.60
CA THR A 177 -2.49 -12.38 -4.16
C THR A 177 -2.16 -11.31 -3.12
N VAL A 178 -1.28 -11.63 -2.16
CA VAL A 178 -0.80 -10.69 -1.15
C VAL A 178 0.70 -10.44 -1.27
N SER A 179 1.17 -9.35 -0.65
CA SER A 179 2.60 -9.11 -0.41
C SER A 179 2.96 -9.40 1.04
N MET A 180 3.79 -10.42 1.28
CA MET A 180 4.02 -10.95 2.62
C MET A 180 5.25 -10.31 3.29
N LYS A 181 5.06 -9.62 4.43
CA LYS A 181 6.14 -8.90 5.13
C LYS A 181 6.79 -9.72 6.22
N SER A 182 6.03 -10.20 7.18
CA SER A 182 6.55 -10.90 8.35
C SER A 182 5.52 -11.79 9.03
N ILE A 183 6.01 -12.65 9.92
CA ILE A 183 5.22 -13.45 10.86
C ILE A 183 5.97 -13.54 12.18
N THR A 184 5.26 -13.51 13.31
CA THR A 184 5.85 -13.79 14.63
C THR A 184 5.75 -15.28 14.93
N VAL A 185 6.85 -15.88 15.38
CA VAL A 185 6.93 -17.28 15.78
C VAL A 185 7.52 -17.34 17.19
N LEU A 186 6.93 -18.16 18.04
CA LEU A 186 7.35 -18.42 19.42
C LEU A 186 7.88 -19.84 19.54
N ASP A 187 8.87 -19.99 20.42
CA ASP A 187 9.34 -21.27 20.95
C ASP A 187 9.90 -22.17 19.84
N VAL A 188 11.15 -21.90 19.47
CA VAL A 188 11.88 -22.69 18.47
C VAL A 188 13.20 -23.11 19.09
N ASP A 189 13.30 -24.37 19.48
CA ASP A 189 14.46 -24.88 20.22
C ASP A 189 15.55 -25.48 19.34
N ASP A 190 16.72 -25.73 19.93
CA ASP A 190 17.87 -26.32 19.23
C ASP A 190 17.53 -27.67 18.59
N PHE A 191 16.69 -28.49 19.23
CA PHE A 191 16.22 -29.77 18.70
C PHE A 191 15.11 -29.63 17.63
N GLU A 192 14.69 -28.41 17.34
CA GLU A 192 13.66 -28.03 16.37
C GLU A 192 14.26 -27.24 15.19
N ALA A 193 15.58 -27.08 15.20
CA ALA A 193 16.34 -26.52 14.10
C ALA A 193 15.92 -27.15 12.76
N GLY A 194 15.58 -26.31 11.79
CA GLY A 194 15.06 -26.75 10.48
C GLY A 194 13.58 -26.45 10.23
N GLY A 195 12.89 -25.82 11.19
CA GLY A 195 11.61 -25.15 10.95
C GLY A 195 11.74 -24.06 9.85
N LYS A 196 10.65 -23.79 9.13
CA LYS A 196 10.68 -22.86 7.98
C LYS A 196 9.30 -22.32 7.61
N VAL A 197 9.30 -21.16 6.96
CA VAL A 197 8.14 -20.57 6.27
C VAL A 197 8.35 -20.72 4.76
N VAL A 198 7.34 -21.23 4.05
CA VAL A 198 7.33 -21.37 2.60
C VAL A 198 6.17 -20.57 2.01
N LEU A 199 6.48 -19.68 1.08
CA LEU A 199 5.52 -18.85 0.38
C LEU A 199 5.29 -19.37 -1.02
N TYR A 200 4.03 -19.55 -1.38
CA TYR A 200 3.61 -20.07 -2.67
C TYR A 200 2.80 -19.03 -3.44
N GLY A 201 3.10 -18.92 -4.73
CA GLY A 201 2.31 -18.19 -5.71
C GLY A 201 1.32 -19.09 -6.44
N LEU A 202 0.72 -18.55 -7.49
CA LEU A 202 -0.21 -19.30 -8.34
C LEU A 202 0.44 -20.58 -8.90
N GLY A 203 -0.38 -21.63 -9.02
CA GLY A 203 0.08 -22.94 -9.53
C GLY A 203 1.03 -23.69 -8.58
N ASN A 204 1.03 -23.37 -7.28
CA ASN A 204 1.93 -23.95 -6.26
C ASN A 204 3.42 -23.65 -6.49
N THR A 205 3.74 -22.56 -7.18
CA THR A 205 5.13 -22.13 -7.38
C THR A 205 5.71 -21.62 -6.06
N VAL A 206 6.84 -22.16 -5.61
CA VAL A 206 7.54 -21.64 -4.43
C VAL A 206 8.18 -20.29 -4.79
N LEU A 207 7.76 -19.24 -4.10
CA LEU A 207 8.28 -17.87 -4.27
C LEU A 207 9.45 -17.60 -3.32
N LYS A 208 9.35 -18.10 -2.09
CA LYS A 208 10.38 -17.91 -1.06
C LYS A 208 10.31 -19.00 0.00
N THR A 209 11.46 -19.33 0.55
CA THR A 209 11.60 -20.13 1.76
C THR A 209 12.48 -19.37 2.74
N VAL A 210 12.05 -19.26 3.99
CA VAL A 210 12.79 -18.62 5.08
C VAL A 210 12.89 -19.61 6.22
N ASN A 211 14.11 -19.92 6.66
CA ASN A 211 14.32 -20.81 7.80
C ASN A 211 14.09 -20.05 9.11
N LEU A 212 13.43 -20.69 10.05
CA LEU A 212 13.29 -20.19 11.42
C LEU A 212 14.65 -20.25 12.11
N GLN A 213 14.94 -19.24 12.95
CA GLN A 213 16.13 -19.26 13.79
C GLN A 213 15.83 -20.07 15.06
N VAL A 214 16.84 -20.67 15.67
CA VAL A 214 16.68 -21.21 17.02
C VAL A 214 16.58 -20.03 17.98
N SER A 215 15.43 -19.89 18.62
CA SER A 215 15.18 -18.84 19.60
C SER A 215 15.30 -19.31 21.05
N GLY A 216 15.30 -20.63 21.29
CA GLY A 216 15.28 -21.27 22.61
C GLY A 216 13.91 -21.17 23.29
N ASP A 217 13.80 -21.84 24.45
CA ASP A 217 12.55 -21.92 25.24
C ASP A 217 11.95 -20.52 25.43
N ASN A 218 10.68 -20.36 25.07
CA ASN A 218 9.94 -19.09 25.15
C ASN A 218 10.50 -17.93 24.29
N GLY A 219 11.47 -18.21 23.43
CA GLY A 219 12.03 -17.22 22.51
C GLY A 219 11.00 -16.74 21.49
N LYS A 220 10.90 -15.43 21.30
CA LYS A 220 10.01 -14.77 20.34
C LYS A 220 10.81 -14.20 19.19
N GLN A 221 10.55 -14.66 17.97
CA GLN A 221 11.19 -14.16 16.76
C GLN A 221 10.18 -13.57 15.77
N VAL A 222 10.55 -12.44 15.17
CA VAL A 222 9.83 -11.88 14.01
C VAL A 222 10.57 -12.32 12.75
N VAL A 223 9.94 -13.19 11.98
CA VAL A 223 10.51 -13.76 10.76
C VAL A 223 10.25 -12.80 9.60
N ASN A 224 11.32 -12.27 9.03
CA ASN A 224 11.24 -11.37 7.87
C ASN A 224 11.02 -12.17 6.58
N LEU A 225 9.84 -11.98 5.99
CA LEU A 225 9.41 -12.61 4.74
C LEU A 225 9.70 -11.73 3.52
N GLY A 226 10.21 -10.52 3.73
CA GLY A 226 10.84 -9.65 2.73
C GLY A 226 9.90 -9.07 1.69
N ASN A 227 8.67 -8.73 2.09
CA ASN A 227 7.65 -8.14 1.23
C ASN A 227 7.45 -8.95 -0.07
N THR A 228 7.39 -10.28 0.07
CA THR A 228 7.30 -11.19 -1.07
C THR A 228 5.92 -11.04 -1.72
N ALA A 229 5.89 -10.47 -2.92
CA ALA A 229 4.66 -10.26 -3.68
C ALA A 229 4.16 -11.55 -4.37
N GLY A 230 2.87 -11.59 -4.67
CA GLY A 230 2.27 -12.68 -5.46
C GLY A 230 1.89 -13.92 -4.65
N VAL A 231 1.91 -13.84 -3.32
CA VAL A 231 1.62 -14.97 -2.43
C VAL A 231 0.13 -15.27 -2.42
N VAL A 232 -0.23 -16.53 -2.64
CA VAL A 232 -1.61 -17.03 -2.54
C VAL A 232 -1.75 -18.06 -1.42
N ARG A 233 -0.65 -18.68 -1.01
CA ARG A 233 -0.62 -19.69 0.05
C ARG A 233 0.69 -19.59 0.83
N MET A 234 0.61 -19.77 2.14
CA MET A 234 1.77 -19.83 3.03
C MET A 234 1.71 -21.12 3.84
N GLU A 235 2.85 -21.80 3.98
CA GLU A 235 3.01 -22.90 4.92
C GLU A 235 4.09 -22.56 5.95
N VAL A 236 3.83 -22.87 7.22
CA VAL A 236 4.79 -22.72 8.31
C VAL A 236 5.04 -24.10 8.91
N PHE A 237 6.28 -24.56 8.92
CA PHE A 237 6.70 -25.85 9.43
C PHE A 237 7.41 -25.66 10.77
N LEU A 238 6.90 -26.31 11.81
CA LEU A 238 7.55 -26.39 13.12
C LEU A 238 8.43 -27.65 13.15
N GLY A 239 9.72 -27.46 13.46
CA GLY A 239 10.73 -28.52 13.47
C GLY A 239 11.18 -29.03 12.09
N ALA A 240 12.29 -29.76 12.09
CA ALA A 240 12.79 -30.44 10.89
C ALA A 240 11.79 -31.48 10.38
N GLY A 241 11.73 -31.65 9.05
CA GLY A 241 10.85 -32.64 8.41
C GLY A 241 11.05 -34.08 8.90
N GLY A 242 12.29 -34.44 9.21
CA GLY A 242 12.72 -35.82 9.49
C GLY A 242 12.57 -36.30 10.93
N THR A 243 12.22 -35.43 11.87
CA THR A 243 12.13 -35.74 13.31
C THR A 243 10.76 -35.36 13.87
N LEU A 244 10.35 -36.00 14.96
CA LEU A 244 9.13 -35.64 15.70
C LEU A 244 9.48 -34.60 16.76
N THR A 245 9.73 -33.37 16.31
CA THR A 245 10.06 -32.20 17.13
C THR A 245 9.39 -30.95 16.54
N GLY A 246 9.12 -29.93 17.35
CA GLY A 246 8.46 -28.68 16.94
C GLY A 246 7.23 -28.32 17.79
N SER A 247 7.39 -27.94 19.05
CA SER A 247 6.40 -27.13 19.77
C SER A 247 6.39 -25.70 19.22
N GLY A 248 5.45 -24.91 19.70
CA GLY A 248 5.43 -23.47 19.41
C GLY A 248 4.14 -22.94 18.80
N ALA A 249 4.12 -21.62 18.70
CA ALA A 249 2.94 -20.85 18.34
C ALA A 249 3.29 -19.75 17.33
N ILE A 250 2.29 -19.30 16.59
CA ILE A 250 2.45 -18.18 15.65
C ILE A 250 1.46 -17.07 15.93
N ASP A 251 1.90 -15.84 15.66
CA ASP A 251 1.12 -14.63 15.78
C ASP A 251 1.51 -13.61 14.70
N ASP A 252 0.79 -12.49 14.60
CA ASP A 252 1.11 -11.30 13.82
C ASP A 252 1.57 -11.62 12.39
N ILE A 253 0.68 -12.20 11.57
CA ILE A 253 0.96 -12.34 10.14
C ILE A 253 0.74 -10.97 9.50
N VAL A 254 1.83 -10.34 9.09
CA VAL A 254 1.85 -8.98 8.52
C VAL A 254 2.01 -9.06 7.00
N PHE A 255 1.04 -8.53 6.27
CA PHE A 255 1.00 -8.56 4.81
C PHE A 255 0.34 -7.31 4.24
N ASN A 256 0.42 -7.14 2.91
CA ASN A 256 -0.08 -5.97 2.19
C ASN A 256 0.36 -4.65 2.83
N CYS A 257 1.62 -4.61 3.27
CA CYS A 257 2.24 -3.40 3.76
C CYS A 257 2.37 -2.42 2.62
N LEU A 258 1.46 -1.45 2.64
CA LEU A 258 1.49 -0.31 1.76
C LEU A 258 1.91 0.91 2.57
N PRO A 259 2.68 1.84 1.97
CA PRO A 259 3.01 3.10 2.63
C PRO A 259 1.72 3.87 3.02
N LYS A 260 1.76 4.62 4.13
CA LYS A 260 0.60 5.33 4.69
C LYS A 260 -0.05 6.30 3.70
N SER A 261 -1.36 6.11 3.51
CA SER A 261 -2.44 6.99 3.02
C SER A 261 -2.09 8.12 2.04
N LYS A 262 -1.80 7.74 0.80
CA LYS A 262 -2.37 8.50 -0.33
C LYS A 262 -3.84 8.11 -0.47
N CYS A 263 -4.64 8.95 -1.12
CA CYS A 263 -5.94 8.52 -1.60
C CYS A 263 -5.82 7.18 -2.34
N GLU A 264 -6.84 6.34 -2.29
CA GLU A 264 -6.95 5.22 -3.21
C GLU A 264 -7.19 5.75 -4.62
N ILE A 265 -6.45 5.25 -5.60
CA ILE A 265 -6.57 5.67 -7.01
C ILE A 265 -6.81 4.44 -7.87
N VAL A 266 -7.89 4.43 -8.65
CA VAL A 266 -8.02 3.53 -9.81
C VAL A 266 -7.46 4.23 -11.04
N ASP A 267 -6.27 3.80 -11.46
CA ASP A 267 -5.53 4.27 -12.65
C ASP A 267 -5.62 3.29 -13.84
N PHE A 268 -6.51 2.29 -13.70
CA PHE A 268 -6.76 1.23 -14.68
C PHE A 268 -5.55 0.41 -15.14
N THR A 269 -4.44 0.44 -14.39
CA THR A 269 -3.29 -0.45 -14.64
C THR A 269 -3.51 -1.87 -14.10
N ARG A 270 -4.46 -2.04 -13.17
CA ARG A 270 -4.80 -3.33 -12.54
C ARG A 270 -6.27 -3.66 -12.73
N TYR A 271 -6.53 -4.65 -13.58
CA TYR A 271 -7.87 -5.11 -13.91
C TYR A 271 -7.90 -6.59 -14.24
N LYS A 272 -9.09 -7.19 -14.18
CA LYS A 272 -9.34 -8.56 -14.66
C LYS A 272 -10.42 -8.56 -15.73
N ARG A 273 -10.18 -9.34 -16.78
CA ARG A 273 -11.14 -9.60 -17.85
C ARG A 273 -12.03 -10.80 -17.50
N GLY A 274 -13.31 -10.73 -17.84
CA GLY A 274 -14.25 -11.83 -17.76
C GLY A 274 -14.04 -12.86 -18.87
N ALA A 275 -14.88 -13.89 -18.90
CA ALA A 275 -14.89 -14.90 -19.97
C ALA A 275 -15.28 -14.31 -21.34
N ASP A 276 -15.97 -13.17 -21.35
CA ASP A 276 -16.29 -12.36 -22.53
C ASP A 276 -15.11 -11.53 -23.04
N GLY A 277 -13.97 -11.54 -22.32
CA GLY A 277 -12.78 -10.77 -22.63
C GLY A 277 -12.88 -9.28 -22.29
N PHE A 278 -14.04 -8.78 -21.86
CA PHE A 278 -14.20 -7.41 -21.36
C PHE A 278 -13.85 -7.33 -19.87
N ILE A 279 -13.61 -6.12 -19.37
CA ILE A 279 -13.22 -5.93 -17.97
C ILE A 279 -14.40 -6.25 -17.06
N SER A 280 -14.17 -7.10 -16.06
CA SER A 280 -15.16 -7.47 -15.03
C SER A 280 -14.96 -6.69 -13.73
N TYR A 281 -13.71 -6.42 -13.35
CA TYR A 281 -13.39 -5.60 -12.19
C TYR A 281 -12.01 -4.96 -12.32
N VAL A 282 -11.83 -3.90 -11.54
CA VAL A 282 -10.59 -3.15 -11.37
C VAL A 282 -10.24 -3.11 -9.88
N THR A 283 -9.03 -2.67 -9.54
CA THR A 283 -8.57 -2.53 -8.15
C THR A 283 -7.77 -1.24 -7.99
N SER A 284 -7.81 -0.61 -6.82
CA SER A 284 -7.10 0.66 -6.56
C SER A 284 -5.62 0.44 -6.26
N ASN A 285 -4.72 1.36 -6.62
CA ASN A 285 -3.29 1.26 -6.34
C ASN A 285 -2.91 0.91 -4.88
N GLN A 286 -3.82 1.05 -3.90
CA GLN A 286 -3.66 0.69 -2.50
C GLN A 286 -4.41 -0.59 -2.04
N SER A 287 -5.19 -1.25 -2.89
CA SER A 287 -5.95 -2.42 -2.47
C SER A 287 -6.20 -3.40 -3.61
N TRP A 288 -6.33 -4.68 -3.27
CA TRP A 288 -6.75 -5.73 -4.20
C TRP A 288 -8.25 -6.02 -4.11
N THR A 289 -8.99 -5.33 -3.24
CA THR A 289 -10.44 -5.44 -3.14
C THR A 289 -11.08 -5.10 -4.49
N PRO A 290 -11.84 -6.03 -5.10
CA PRO A 290 -12.42 -5.80 -6.41
C PRO A 290 -13.48 -4.69 -6.39
N ILE A 291 -13.35 -3.74 -7.32
CA ILE A 291 -14.41 -2.81 -7.70
C ILE A 291 -14.99 -3.35 -9.01
N TYR A 292 -16.20 -3.89 -8.96
CA TYR A 292 -16.80 -4.48 -10.15
C TYR A 292 -17.22 -3.40 -11.14
N VAL A 293 -16.92 -3.63 -12.41
CA VAL A 293 -17.13 -2.65 -13.48
C VAL A 293 -18.03 -3.25 -14.54
N LYS A 294 -19.00 -2.45 -15.01
CA LYS A 294 -19.76 -2.76 -16.23
C LYS A 294 -19.92 -1.51 -17.06
N ALA A 295 -19.68 -1.59 -18.36
CA ALA A 295 -19.99 -0.50 -19.29
C ALA A 295 -21.07 -0.94 -20.28
N TYR A 296 -22.00 -0.04 -20.58
CA TYR A 296 -23.13 -0.28 -21.47
C TYR A 296 -23.22 0.83 -22.50
N ARG A 297 -23.34 0.45 -23.77
CA ARG A 297 -23.57 1.43 -24.84
C ARG A 297 -24.99 1.94 -24.77
N LYS A 298 -25.17 3.13 -25.31
CA LYS A 298 -26.48 3.69 -25.55
C LYS A 298 -27.00 3.26 -26.92
N GLU A 299 -28.25 2.79 -26.95
CA GLU A 299 -28.93 2.34 -28.18
C GLU A 299 -30.01 3.35 -28.62
N ALA A 300 -30.58 4.08 -27.67
CA ALA A 300 -31.55 5.15 -27.89
C ALA A 300 -31.51 6.15 -26.72
N PRO A 301 -32.16 7.33 -26.82
CA PRO A 301 -32.27 8.25 -25.68
C PRO A 301 -32.70 7.53 -24.39
N ASN A 302 -31.92 7.71 -23.33
CA ASN A 302 -32.05 7.01 -22.03
C ASN A 302 -32.12 5.47 -22.04
N THR A 303 -31.81 4.81 -23.15
CA THR A 303 -31.87 3.35 -23.28
C THR A 303 -30.47 2.78 -23.52
N TYR A 304 -30.08 1.87 -22.64
CA TYR A 304 -28.74 1.26 -22.63
C TYR A 304 -28.85 -0.23 -22.92
N ASN A 305 -27.87 -0.78 -23.61
CA ASN A 305 -27.79 -2.23 -23.77
C ASN A 305 -27.45 -2.93 -22.45
N THR A 306 -27.48 -4.26 -22.48
CA THR A 306 -27.24 -5.11 -21.29
C THR A 306 -25.91 -5.87 -21.36
N THR A 307 -25.19 -5.76 -22.48
CA THR A 307 -23.91 -6.44 -22.69
C THR A 307 -22.79 -5.59 -22.13
N ASN A 308 -21.93 -6.20 -21.29
CA ASN A 308 -20.75 -5.51 -20.79
C ASN A 308 -19.76 -5.26 -21.93
N VAL A 309 -19.31 -4.01 -22.06
CA VAL A 309 -18.32 -3.60 -23.05
C VAL A 309 -17.22 -2.74 -22.42
N ALA A 310 -16.96 -2.90 -21.13
CA ALA A 310 -15.91 -2.16 -20.43
C ALA A 310 -14.54 -2.59 -20.96
N ASN A 311 -13.74 -1.64 -21.43
CA ASN A 311 -12.41 -1.93 -21.98
C ASN A 311 -11.41 -0.84 -21.58
N VAL A 312 -10.12 -1.19 -21.61
CA VAL A 312 -9.02 -0.25 -21.35
C VAL A 312 -8.34 0.10 -22.66
N PHE A 313 -8.25 1.40 -22.92
CA PHE A 313 -7.53 2.01 -24.02
C PHE A 313 -6.16 2.49 -23.54
N ASN A 314 -5.11 2.19 -24.30
CA ASN A 314 -3.78 2.74 -24.04
C ASN A 314 -3.69 4.15 -24.67
N SER A 315 -3.91 5.19 -23.87
CA SER A 315 -3.86 6.58 -24.32
C SER A 315 -2.44 7.08 -24.59
N GLY A 316 -1.40 6.36 -24.19
CA GLY A 316 0.00 6.68 -24.49
C GLY A 316 0.55 6.00 -25.74
N GLN A 317 -0.29 5.30 -26.52
CA GLN A 317 0.19 4.54 -27.68
C GLN A 317 0.65 5.44 -28.85
N PRO A 318 1.60 4.98 -29.68
CA PRO A 318 2.08 5.74 -30.84
C PRO A 318 1.00 5.89 -31.92
N THR A 319 1.04 7.01 -32.65
CA THR A 319 0.25 7.26 -33.86
C THR A 319 1.01 6.86 -35.13
N PRO A 320 0.32 6.58 -36.27
CA PRO A 320 -1.13 6.57 -36.46
C PRO A 320 -1.79 5.29 -35.92
N ILE A 321 -2.99 5.43 -35.38
CA ILE A 321 -3.79 4.29 -34.95
C ILE A 321 -4.54 3.72 -36.17
N PRO A 322 -4.63 2.39 -36.34
CA PRO A 322 -5.40 1.72 -37.40
C PRO A 322 -6.93 1.89 -37.30
N ASP A 323 -7.42 3.03 -36.82
CA ASP A 323 -8.84 3.35 -36.68
C ASP A 323 -9.15 4.63 -37.45
N VAL A 324 -10.13 4.56 -38.34
CA VAL A 324 -10.55 5.66 -39.23
C VAL A 324 -11.56 6.61 -38.58
N ASN A 325 -12.05 6.30 -37.37
CA ASN A 325 -13.09 7.07 -36.69
C ASN A 325 -12.59 7.68 -35.36
N GLN A 326 -11.48 8.44 -35.42
CA GLN A 326 -11.05 9.39 -34.38
C GLN A 326 -11.03 8.83 -32.97
N ILE A 327 -9.92 8.17 -32.58
CA ILE A 327 -9.64 7.87 -31.16
C ILE A 327 -8.36 8.58 -30.70
N ASP A 328 -7.82 9.43 -31.57
CA ASP A 328 -6.71 10.32 -31.30
C ASP A 328 -7.09 11.44 -30.34
N ASP A 329 -8.37 11.78 -30.23
CA ASP A 329 -8.97 12.61 -29.19
C ASP A 329 -8.88 11.98 -27.78
N LEU A 330 -8.66 10.67 -27.65
CA LEU A 330 -8.39 10.02 -26.35
C LEU A 330 -6.89 9.85 -26.03
N LEU A 331 -5.99 10.19 -26.95
CA LEU A 331 -4.55 10.07 -26.71
C LEU A 331 -4.05 11.15 -25.75
N THR A 332 -3.04 10.80 -24.96
CA THR A 332 -2.46 11.66 -23.93
C THR A 332 -0.94 11.54 -23.92
N PRO A 333 -0.19 12.65 -23.72
CA PRO A 333 -0.65 14.04 -23.78
C PRO A 333 -1.15 14.45 -25.18
N HIS A 334 -1.69 15.67 -25.28
CA HIS A 334 -1.93 16.34 -26.55
C HIS A 334 -0.60 16.58 -27.31
N GLN A 335 -0.67 16.68 -28.64
CA GLN A 335 0.48 16.87 -29.53
C GLN A 335 1.34 18.11 -29.20
N ASN A 336 0.74 19.18 -28.67
CA ASN A 336 1.46 20.36 -28.19
C ASN A 336 2.44 20.06 -27.02
N PHE A 337 2.26 18.93 -26.34
CA PHE A 337 3.06 18.49 -25.20
C PHE A 337 3.81 17.18 -25.50
N GLY A 338 3.98 16.84 -26.78
CA GLY A 338 4.78 15.70 -27.24
C GLY A 338 4.07 14.34 -27.21
N GLY A 339 2.74 14.31 -27.08
CA GLY A 339 1.95 13.09 -27.19
C GLY A 339 1.21 12.96 -28.53
N GLY A 340 0.30 11.99 -28.64
CA GLY A 340 -0.49 11.72 -29.84
C GLY A 340 -1.88 12.37 -29.85
N GLY A 341 -2.28 13.04 -28.77
CA GLY A 341 -3.62 13.64 -28.62
C GLY A 341 -3.90 14.77 -29.61
N VAL A 342 -5.08 14.79 -30.20
CA VAL A 342 -5.51 15.81 -31.18
C VAL A 342 -6.86 16.40 -30.78
N GLY A 343 -6.93 17.73 -30.64
CA GLY A 343 -8.19 18.43 -30.37
C GLY A 343 -7.99 19.80 -29.71
N GLU A 344 -8.85 20.76 -30.01
CA GLU A 344 -8.73 22.14 -29.50
C GLU A 344 -8.85 22.20 -27.97
N GLY A 345 -9.66 21.32 -27.36
CA GLY A 345 -9.86 21.25 -25.91
C GLY A 345 -8.60 20.84 -25.15
N GLY A 346 -7.82 19.90 -25.72
CA GLY A 346 -6.56 19.42 -25.16
C GLY A 346 -5.38 20.37 -25.38
N ALA A 347 -5.47 21.29 -26.34
CA ALA A 347 -4.36 22.12 -26.81
C ALA A 347 -3.92 23.22 -25.83
N SER A 348 -4.87 23.87 -25.14
CA SER A 348 -4.63 24.96 -24.19
C SER A 348 -5.87 25.23 -23.31
N GLY A 349 -5.76 26.15 -22.34
CA GLY A 349 -6.91 26.55 -21.51
C GLY A 349 -7.15 25.66 -20.28
N PRO A 350 -8.34 25.72 -19.67
CA PRO A 350 -8.63 25.08 -18.38
C PRO A 350 -8.67 23.55 -18.42
N PHE A 351 -8.85 22.95 -19.61
CA PHE A 351 -8.94 21.51 -19.81
C PHE A 351 -7.75 20.93 -20.58
N VAL A 352 -6.61 21.64 -20.52
CA VAL A 352 -5.39 21.25 -21.24
C VAL A 352 -4.95 19.83 -20.90
N ASN A 353 -4.69 19.03 -21.95
CA ASN A 353 -4.24 17.65 -21.84
C ASN A 353 -2.70 17.58 -21.95
N ASN A 354 -2.02 18.03 -20.91
CA ASN A 354 -0.55 18.09 -20.86
C ASN A 354 0.10 16.94 -20.06
N THR A 355 -0.65 15.88 -19.75
CA THR A 355 -0.17 14.78 -18.88
C THR A 355 -0.51 13.45 -19.51
N ALA A 356 0.44 12.50 -19.51
CA ALA A 356 0.19 11.14 -19.95
C ALA A 356 -0.65 10.42 -18.88
N LEU A 357 -1.79 9.85 -19.28
CA LEU A 357 -2.67 9.06 -18.40
C LEU A 357 -2.40 7.55 -18.53
N GLY A 358 -1.95 7.09 -19.70
CA GLY A 358 -1.59 5.70 -19.92
C GLY A 358 -2.80 4.82 -20.17
N SER A 359 -3.57 4.45 -19.14
CA SER A 359 -4.73 3.53 -19.27
C SER A 359 -6.03 4.26 -19.01
N LEU A 360 -6.88 4.40 -20.04
CA LEU A 360 -8.23 4.95 -19.91
C LEU A 360 -9.26 3.84 -19.93
N LEU A 361 -10.24 3.88 -19.04
CA LEU A 361 -11.42 3.03 -19.16
C LEU A 361 -12.43 3.69 -20.10
N ILE A 362 -12.90 2.92 -21.08
CA ILE A 362 -13.81 3.37 -22.13
C ILE A 362 -15.05 2.47 -22.22
N ILE A 363 -16.08 3.00 -22.87
CA ILE A 363 -17.22 2.20 -23.36
C ILE A 363 -16.85 1.70 -24.76
N ASN A 364 -16.55 0.40 -24.90
CA ASN A 364 -16.05 -0.13 -26.17
C ASN A 364 -17.16 -0.23 -27.23
N ARG A 365 -17.00 0.38 -28.41
CA ARG A 365 -17.98 0.25 -29.52
C ARG A 365 -17.95 -1.11 -30.22
N THR A 366 -16.85 -1.83 -30.15
CA THR A 366 -16.72 -3.13 -30.83
C THR A 366 -17.11 -4.29 -29.91
N THR A 367 -17.57 -5.39 -30.50
CA THR A 367 -17.77 -6.65 -29.77
C THR A 367 -16.47 -7.43 -29.55
N ASN A 368 -15.37 -7.00 -30.17
CA ASN A 368 -14.05 -7.61 -30.00
C ASN A 368 -13.29 -6.87 -28.88
N PRO A 369 -13.08 -7.49 -27.70
CA PRO A 369 -12.39 -6.84 -26.59
C PRO A 369 -10.92 -6.51 -26.87
N LEU A 370 -10.31 -7.08 -27.93
CA LEU A 370 -8.96 -6.73 -28.36
C LEU A 370 -8.88 -5.36 -29.06
N ASN A 371 -10.01 -4.87 -29.56
CA ASN A 371 -10.11 -3.59 -30.24
C ASN A 371 -10.76 -2.59 -29.28
N ALA A 372 -9.91 -1.90 -28.50
CA ALA A 372 -10.31 -0.86 -27.55
C ALA A 372 -10.61 0.45 -28.27
N TYR A 373 -11.80 0.55 -28.85
CA TYR A 373 -12.30 1.76 -29.52
C TYR A 373 -13.51 2.24 -28.74
N ASP A 374 -13.51 3.49 -28.32
CA ASP A 374 -14.60 4.07 -27.56
C ASP A 374 -15.86 4.25 -28.44
N SER A 375 -16.99 4.57 -27.81
CA SER A 375 -18.31 4.57 -28.42
C SER A 375 -18.79 5.99 -28.55
N ASN A 376 -19.05 6.45 -29.78
CA ASN A 376 -19.58 7.77 -30.12
C ASN A 376 -21.10 7.93 -29.89
N THR A 377 -21.78 6.87 -29.47
CA THR A 377 -23.22 6.91 -29.12
C THR A 377 -23.47 7.23 -27.64
N GLY A 378 -22.41 7.32 -26.84
CA GLY A 378 -22.43 7.48 -25.41
C GLY A 378 -22.73 6.17 -24.69
N GLY A 379 -23.13 6.30 -23.43
CA GLY A 379 -23.45 5.15 -22.60
C GLY A 379 -23.25 5.42 -21.13
N LYS A 380 -23.12 4.35 -20.36
CA LYS A 380 -22.80 4.46 -18.93
C LYS A 380 -21.79 3.42 -18.47
N ILE A 381 -20.95 3.80 -17.53
CA ILE A 381 -20.05 2.93 -16.79
C ILE A 381 -20.55 2.86 -15.34
N LEU A 382 -20.69 1.66 -14.81
CA LEU A 382 -21.05 1.38 -13.43
C LEU A 382 -19.84 0.85 -12.68
N PHE A 383 -19.57 1.42 -11.51
CA PHE A 383 -18.60 0.95 -10.54
C PHE A 383 -19.35 0.53 -9.27
N ASP A 384 -19.12 -0.70 -8.82
CA ASP A 384 -19.69 -1.25 -7.60
C ASP A 384 -18.59 -1.39 -6.54
N PHE A 385 -18.70 -0.55 -5.51
CA PHE A 385 -17.80 -0.46 -4.36
C PHE A 385 -18.31 -1.27 -3.16
N SER A 386 -19.40 -2.05 -3.29
CA SER A 386 -20.01 -2.79 -2.17
C SER A 386 -19.04 -3.74 -1.45
N ARG A 387 -17.97 -4.20 -2.11
CA ARG A 387 -16.90 -5.00 -1.49
C ARG A 387 -16.06 -4.24 -0.47
N TYR A 388 -16.04 -2.90 -0.55
CA TYR A 388 -15.49 -2.01 0.48
C TYR A 388 -16.51 -1.70 1.59
N GLY A 389 -17.75 -2.18 1.48
CA GLY A 389 -18.89 -1.73 2.28
C GLY A 389 -19.40 -0.37 1.78
N HIS A 390 -18.59 0.68 1.91
CA HIS A 390 -18.79 1.99 1.30
C HIS A 390 -17.45 2.73 1.18
N VAL A 391 -17.40 3.81 0.38
CA VAL A 391 -16.21 4.66 0.19
C VAL A 391 -16.56 6.15 0.29
N SER A 392 -15.53 6.98 0.47
CA SER A 392 -15.62 8.43 0.22
C SER A 392 -15.01 8.80 -1.14
N LEU A 393 -15.81 9.28 -2.09
CA LEU A 393 -15.31 9.62 -3.44
C LEU A 393 -14.89 11.08 -3.54
N THR A 394 -13.63 11.32 -3.92
CA THR A 394 -13.02 12.65 -4.00
C THR A 394 -13.06 13.22 -5.41
N SER A 395 -12.59 12.49 -6.42
CA SER A 395 -12.57 12.98 -7.79
C SER A 395 -12.50 11.84 -8.82
N ILE A 396 -12.72 12.20 -10.08
CA ILE A 396 -12.50 11.34 -11.25
C ILE A 396 -11.97 12.19 -12.40
N THR A 397 -11.02 11.66 -13.17
CA THR A 397 -10.59 12.30 -14.42
C THR A 397 -11.48 11.82 -15.57
N VAL A 398 -11.97 12.76 -16.37
CA VAL A 398 -12.82 12.52 -17.54
C VAL A 398 -12.19 13.21 -18.74
N MET A 399 -12.14 12.49 -19.86
CA MET A 399 -11.60 12.97 -21.13
C MET A 399 -12.73 13.16 -22.13
N ASP A 400 -12.54 14.15 -23.01
CA ASP A 400 -13.20 14.26 -24.31
C ASP A 400 -14.73 14.43 -24.19
N VAL A 401 -15.13 15.60 -23.66
CA VAL A 401 -16.53 15.97 -23.51
C VAL A 401 -16.82 17.16 -24.41
N ASP A 402 -17.48 16.91 -25.53
CA ASP A 402 -17.74 17.92 -26.55
C ASP A 402 -19.08 18.64 -26.37
N ALA A 403 -19.22 19.78 -27.05
CA ALA A 403 -20.45 20.57 -27.02
C ALA A 403 -21.69 19.78 -27.46
N PRO A 404 -21.66 18.91 -28.50
CA PRO A 404 -22.79 18.05 -28.84
C PRO A 404 -23.14 17.03 -27.76
N GLU A 405 -22.19 16.72 -26.87
CA GLU A 405 -22.28 15.70 -25.83
C GLU A 405 -22.60 16.26 -24.45
N ALA A 406 -22.81 17.59 -24.38
CA ALA A 406 -23.16 18.30 -23.17
C ALA A 406 -24.32 17.60 -22.42
N GLY A 407 -24.10 17.32 -21.14
CA GLY A 407 -25.07 16.58 -20.30
C GLY A 407 -24.54 15.27 -19.72
N GLY A 408 -23.30 14.89 -20.06
CA GLY A 408 -22.56 13.85 -19.33
C GLY A 408 -22.43 14.18 -17.83
N LYS A 409 -22.38 13.15 -16.99
CA LYS A 409 -22.43 13.31 -15.52
C LYS A 409 -21.92 12.10 -14.75
N VAL A 410 -21.55 12.32 -13.50
CA VAL A 410 -21.35 11.28 -12.49
C VAL A 410 -22.51 11.31 -11.50
N VAL A 411 -23.03 10.13 -11.16
CA VAL A 411 -24.04 9.94 -10.11
C VAL A 411 -23.50 8.97 -9.06
N LEU A 412 -23.51 9.40 -7.81
CA LEU A 412 -23.05 8.62 -6.65
C LEU A 412 -24.25 8.08 -5.90
N TYR A 413 -24.23 6.79 -5.61
CA TYR A 413 -25.31 6.09 -4.93
C TYR A 413 -24.84 5.49 -3.61
N GLY A 414 -25.65 5.67 -2.58
CA GLY A 414 -25.56 4.98 -1.31
C GLY A 414 -26.38 3.70 -1.29
N TYR A 415 -26.63 3.18 -0.10
CA TYR A 415 -27.40 1.96 0.10
C TYR A 415 -28.82 2.06 -0.53
N LYS A 416 -29.31 0.94 -1.08
CA LYS A 416 -30.63 0.87 -1.78
C LYS A 416 -30.80 1.90 -2.90
N ASP A 417 -29.72 2.18 -3.64
CA ASP A 417 -29.72 3.09 -4.79
C ASP A 417 -30.16 4.52 -4.48
N GLN A 418 -30.01 4.96 -3.23
CA GLN A 418 -30.20 6.37 -2.86
C GLN A 418 -29.16 7.23 -3.57
N VAL A 419 -29.59 8.23 -4.34
CA VAL A 419 -28.67 9.22 -4.94
C VAL A 419 -28.12 10.11 -3.84
N LEU A 420 -26.80 10.12 -3.67
CA LEU A 420 -26.07 10.96 -2.72
C LEU A 420 -25.61 12.27 -3.36
N LYS A 421 -25.09 12.19 -4.59
CA LYS A 421 -24.59 13.35 -5.34
C LYS A 421 -24.68 13.12 -6.84
N THR A 422 -24.93 14.19 -7.59
CA THR A 422 -24.81 14.21 -9.05
C THR A 422 -23.93 15.39 -9.43
N VAL A 423 -22.94 15.15 -10.30
CA VAL A 423 -22.01 16.19 -10.78
C VAL A 423 -22.01 16.14 -12.31
N MET A 424 -22.29 17.28 -12.95
CA MET A 424 -22.30 17.40 -14.41
C MET A 424 -20.88 17.63 -14.93
N PHE A 425 -20.54 17.04 -16.06
CA PHE A 425 -19.30 17.36 -16.77
C PHE A 425 -19.37 18.75 -17.38
N GLN A 426 -18.22 19.41 -17.44
CA GLN A 426 -18.06 20.62 -18.24
C GLN A 426 -17.77 20.21 -19.69
N VAL A 427 -18.13 21.05 -20.65
CA VAL A 427 -17.70 20.87 -22.04
C VAL A 427 -16.21 21.20 -22.10
N SER A 428 -15.38 20.18 -22.28
CA SER A 428 -13.93 20.31 -22.35
C SER A 428 -13.43 20.48 -23.78
N GLY A 429 -14.25 20.11 -24.78
CA GLY A 429 -13.87 20.02 -26.19
C GLY A 429 -12.96 18.83 -26.49
N ASP A 430 -12.70 18.63 -27.79
CA ASP A 430 -11.94 17.50 -28.31
C ASP A 430 -10.59 17.37 -27.59
N ASN A 431 -10.27 16.17 -27.11
CA ASN A 431 -9.07 15.86 -26.34
C ASN A 431 -8.93 16.62 -24.99
N GLY A 432 -9.96 17.33 -24.56
CA GLY A 432 -9.98 18.06 -23.29
C GLY A 432 -9.96 17.10 -22.10
N LYS A 433 -9.11 17.41 -21.11
CA LYS A 433 -8.97 16.66 -19.85
C LYS A 433 -9.55 17.47 -18.71
N GLN A 434 -10.55 16.93 -18.01
CA GLN A 434 -11.10 17.55 -16.80
C GLN A 434 -11.02 16.64 -15.58
N ILE A 435 -10.77 17.23 -14.41
CA ILE A 435 -10.90 16.57 -13.12
C ILE A 435 -12.24 16.98 -12.53
N VAL A 436 -13.13 16.02 -12.36
CA VAL A 436 -14.46 16.22 -11.80
C VAL A 436 -14.38 16.06 -10.28
N ASP A 437 -14.65 17.14 -9.55
CA ASP A 437 -14.68 17.13 -8.08
C ASP A 437 -15.97 16.48 -7.57
N LEU A 438 -15.81 15.39 -6.82
CA LEU A 438 -16.87 14.63 -6.17
C LEU A 438 -17.01 15.01 -4.69
N GLY A 439 -16.11 15.84 -4.16
CA GLY A 439 -16.22 16.51 -2.85
C GLY A 439 -16.08 15.59 -1.64
N GLY A 440 -15.37 14.46 -1.78
CA GLY A 440 -15.19 13.49 -0.70
C GLY A 440 -16.51 12.87 -0.24
N THR A 441 -17.47 12.68 -1.14
CA THR A 441 -18.83 12.21 -0.80
C THR A 441 -18.75 10.85 -0.13
N ASN A 442 -19.10 10.79 1.15
CA ASN A 442 -19.03 9.58 1.96
C ASN A 442 -20.27 8.68 1.77
N GLY A 443 -20.13 7.39 2.09
CA GLY A 443 -21.23 6.42 2.05
C GLY A 443 -21.55 5.88 0.66
N VAL A 444 -20.67 6.09 -0.33
CA VAL A 444 -20.90 5.64 -1.70
C VAL A 444 -20.67 4.14 -1.79
N VAL A 445 -21.65 3.41 -2.29
CA VAL A 445 -21.56 1.97 -2.59
C VAL A 445 -21.53 1.69 -4.09
N LYS A 446 -21.99 2.65 -4.90
CA LYS A 446 -22.03 2.54 -6.35
C LYS A 446 -21.84 3.91 -7.01
N MET A 447 -21.08 3.97 -8.09
CA MET A 447 -20.94 5.15 -8.94
C MET A 447 -21.38 4.82 -10.36
N ALA A 448 -22.11 5.73 -11.00
CA ALA A 448 -22.42 5.65 -12.42
C ALA A 448 -21.89 6.88 -13.16
N VAL A 449 -21.12 6.66 -14.21
CA VAL A 449 -20.60 7.68 -15.12
C VAL A 449 -21.42 7.59 -16.40
N PHE A 450 -22.01 8.70 -16.84
CA PHE A 450 -22.83 8.79 -18.05
C PHE A 450 -22.13 9.69 -19.07
N PHE A 451 -21.95 9.18 -20.28
CA PHE A 451 -21.42 9.93 -21.41
C PHE A 451 -22.57 10.34 -22.34
N GLY A 452 -22.63 11.63 -22.67
CA GLY A 452 -23.70 12.24 -23.47
C GLY A 452 -24.96 12.64 -22.70
N SER A 453 -25.80 13.45 -23.35
CA SER A 453 -27.07 13.95 -22.82
C SER A 453 -28.14 12.86 -22.70
N SER A 454 -29.17 13.03 -21.87
CA SER A 454 -30.29 12.06 -21.80
C SER A 454 -31.15 12.00 -23.06
N SER A 455 -31.14 13.06 -23.88
CA SER A 455 -32.07 13.28 -25.00
C SER A 455 -31.53 12.86 -26.37
N ALA A 456 -30.23 12.56 -26.50
CA ALA A 456 -29.61 12.19 -27.77
C ALA A 456 -28.73 10.94 -27.67
N THR A 457 -28.49 10.27 -28.80
CA THR A 457 -27.56 9.13 -28.92
C THR A 457 -26.21 9.64 -29.41
N VAL A 458 -25.54 10.35 -28.51
CA VAL A 458 -24.23 11.00 -28.69
C VAL A 458 -23.47 10.86 -27.38
N GLY A 459 -22.15 11.00 -27.43
CA GLY A 459 -21.26 10.85 -26.29
C GLY A 459 -20.07 10.00 -26.68
N SER A 460 -18.87 10.43 -26.35
CA SER A 460 -17.62 9.68 -26.45
C SER A 460 -16.85 9.91 -25.16
N GLY A 461 -15.61 9.44 -25.06
CA GLY A 461 -14.77 9.75 -23.91
C GLY A 461 -14.24 8.56 -23.13
N GLY A 462 -13.40 8.90 -22.14
CA GLY A 462 -12.76 7.95 -21.24
C GLY A 462 -12.70 8.47 -19.82
N VAL A 463 -12.54 7.55 -18.86
CA VAL A 463 -12.29 7.88 -17.45
C VAL A 463 -10.95 7.34 -16.98
N ASP A 464 -10.33 8.08 -16.07
CA ASP A 464 -9.10 7.70 -15.36
C ASP A 464 -9.10 8.24 -13.93
N ASN A 465 -8.15 7.80 -13.11
CA ASN A 465 -7.84 8.32 -11.77
C ASN A 465 -9.09 8.55 -10.92
N ILE A 466 -9.83 7.48 -10.61
CA ILE A 466 -10.91 7.55 -9.62
C ILE A 466 -10.25 7.62 -8.25
N VAL A 467 -10.37 8.77 -7.58
CA VAL A 467 -9.72 9.07 -6.30
C VAL A 467 -10.75 8.92 -5.17
N PHE A 468 -10.47 8.07 -4.19
CA PHE A 468 -11.38 7.78 -3.08
C PHE A 468 -10.65 7.44 -1.78
N ASN A 469 -11.39 7.41 -0.66
CA ASN A 469 -10.88 7.14 0.68
C ASN A 469 -9.66 8.00 1.04
N CYS A 470 -9.65 9.25 0.57
CA CYS A 470 -8.65 10.21 0.99
C CYS A 470 -8.78 10.48 2.50
N PRO A 471 -7.68 10.77 3.21
CA PRO A 471 -7.75 11.33 4.54
C PRO A 471 -8.67 12.57 4.53
N PRO A 472 -9.48 12.79 5.58
CA PRO A 472 -10.33 13.96 5.64
C PRO A 472 -9.47 15.24 5.54
N LYS A 473 -9.74 16.09 4.54
CA LYS A 473 -9.18 17.46 4.49
C LYS A 473 -9.68 18.15 5.76
N LYS A 474 -8.79 18.49 6.69
CA LYS A 474 -9.21 19.10 7.96
C LYS A 474 -9.89 20.45 7.68
N PRO A 475 -10.90 20.85 8.47
CA PRO A 475 -11.59 22.12 8.25
C PRO A 475 -10.62 23.32 8.24
N ARG A 476 -10.90 24.35 7.41
CA ARG A 476 -10.08 25.58 7.29
C ARG A 476 -9.92 26.37 8.60
N GLU A 477 -10.72 26.07 9.63
CA GLU A 477 -10.58 26.67 10.97
C GLU A 477 -9.22 26.36 11.64
N TYR A 478 -8.52 25.34 11.15
CA TYR A 478 -7.21 24.92 11.61
C TYR A 478 -6.03 25.57 10.86
N GLY A 479 -6.30 26.54 9.98
CA GLY A 479 -5.34 27.17 9.07
C GLY A 479 -4.96 26.26 7.90
N CYS A 480 -3.92 26.62 7.15
CA CYS A 480 -3.36 25.81 6.07
C CYS A 480 -1.84 26.04 5.95
N THR A 481 -1.13 25.08 5.34
CA THR A 481 0.33 25.12 5.22
C THR A 481 0.79 25.51 3.82
N TYR A 482 1.97 26.12 3.75
CA TYR A 482 2.68 26.47 2.52
C TYR A 482 4.02 25.71 2.41
N THR A 483 4.45 25.43 1.17
CA THR A 483 5.72 24.73 0.94
C THR A 483 6.93 25.63 1.21
N GLN A 484 8.12 25.03 1.35
CA GLN A 484 9.39 25.75 1.36
C GLN A 484 9.59 26.71 0.15
N GLY A 485 8.98 26.39 -1.00
CA GLY A 485 9.05 27.20 -2.21
C GLY A 485 8.33 28.53 -2.05
N TYR A 486 7.12 28.50 -1.48
CA TYR A 486 6.36 29.69 -1.12
C TYR A 486 7.17 30.55 -0.14
N TRP A 487 7.58 30.00 1.01
CA TRP A 487 8.28 30.77 2.04
C TRP A 487 9.58 31.39 1.53
N LYS A 488 10.34 30.69 0.68
CA LYS A 488 11.55 31.21 0.04
C LYS A 488 11.28 32.44 -0.84
N ASN A 489 10.14 32.45 -1.55
CA ASN A 489 9.76 33.52 -2.48
C ASN A 489 9.00 34.67 -1.80
N HIS A 490 8.49 34.45 -0.59
CA HIS A 490 7.71 35.42 0.19
C HIS A 490 8.45 35.96 1.43
N ALA A 491 9.78 35.83 1.50
CA ALA A 491 10.56 36.31 2.64
C ALA A 491 10.75 37.84 2.68
N VAL A 492 10.87 38.48 1.52
CA VAL A 492 11.22 39.89 1.36
C VAL A 492 10.58 40.47 0.09
N GLY A 493 10.55 41.81 -0.02
CA GLY A 493 10.06 42.50 -1.21
C GLY A 493 8.53 42.64 -1.26
N LYS A 494 7.97 42.81 -2.46
CA LYS A 494 6.53 43.10 -2.66
C LYS A 494 5.60 41.94 -2.28
N LYS A 495 6.11 40.71 -2.32
CA LYS A 495 5.37 39.48 -1.96
C LYS A 495 5.71 39.03 -0.54
N ARG A 496 6.17 39.94 0.33
CA ARG A 496 6.60 39.55 1.67
C ARG A 496 5.40 39.09 2.50
N ASP A 497 5.47 37.85 2.98
CA ASP A 497 4.55 37.32 3.98
C ASP A 497 4.94 37.87 5.37
N PRO A 498 4.00 38.48 6.12
CA PRO A 498 4.28 39.03 7.45
C PRO A 498 4.83 38.02 8.46
N HIS A 499 4.49 36.72 8.33
CA HIS A 499 4.90 35.68 9.29
C HIS A 499 6.41 35.46 9.34
N TRP A 500 7.15 35.86 8.30
CA TRP A 500 8.61 35.89 8.35
C TRP A 500 9.17 36.79 9.45
N GLY A 501 8.45 37.86 9.83
CA GLY A 501 8.95 38.85 10.79
C GLY A 501 10.37 39.32 10.44
N SER A 502 11.28 39.25 11.41
CA SER A 502 12.73 39.48 11.26
C SER A 502 13.55 38.18 11.09
N LEU A 503 12.91 37.01 11.11
CA LEU A 503 13.60 35.71 11.17
C LEU A 503 14.51 35.47 9.95
N HIS A 504 14.17 36.05 8.79
CA HIS A 504 14.92 35.87 7.54
C HIS A 504 16.38 36.33 7.60
N ASP A 505 16.71 37.27 8.49
CA ASP A 505 18.06 37.82 8.71
C ASP A 505 18.83 37.12 9.83
N ASP A 506 18.16 36.34 10.68
CA ASP A 506 18.81 35.63 11.79
C ASP A 506 19.72 34.52 11.27
N ILE A 507 20.86 34.31 11.92
CA ILE A 507 21.76 33.21 11.60
C ILE A 507 21.13 31.88 12.01
N PHE A 508 20.98 30.97 11.04
CA PHE A 508 20.48 29.63 11.27
C PHE A 508 21.56 28.77 11.96
N TYR A 509 21.18 28.12 13.05
CA TYR A 509 21.98 27.31 13.97
C TYR A 509 23.29 26.67 13.46
N GLY A 510 24.45 27.29 13.66
CA GLY A 510 25.73 26.65 13.30
C GLY A 510 25.98 26.52 11.79
N SER A 511 25.11 27.10 10.96
CA SER A 511 25.26 27.15 9.50
C SER A 511 26.12 28.32 9.01
N ARG A 512 26.24 29.40 9.82
CA ARG A 512 26.79 30.70 9.42
C ARG A 512 26.04 31.39 8.26
N LEU A 513 24.87 30.89 7.90
CA LEU A 513 23.97 31.48 6.91
C LEU A 513 22.72 31.99 7.63
N THR A 514 22.09 33.03 7.10
CA THR A 514 20.77 33.42 7.60
C THR A 514 19.72 32.37 7.26
N TYR A 515 18.54 32.40 7.91
CA TYR A 515 17.42 31.52 7.55
C TYR A 515 17.11 31.58 6.04
N LEU A 516 17.03 32.79 5.46
CA LEU A 516 16.75 32.96 4.03
C LEU A 516 17.91 32.49 3.14
N GLN A 517 19.16 32.77 3.52
CA GLN A 517 20.33 32.29 2.77
C GLN A 517 20.40 30.76 2.77
N LEU A 518 20.09 30.13 3.90
CA LEU A 518 20.06 28.67 4.01
C LEU A 518 18.95 28.07 3.14
N LEU A 519 17.74 28.64 3.17
CA LEU A 519 16.61 28.21 2.33
C LEU A 519 16.88 28.36 0.83
N LYS A 520 17.75 29.31 0.44
CA LYS A 520 18.23 29.49 -0.94
C LYS A 520 19.44 28.63 -1.29
N THR A 521 20.08 27.99 -0.31
CA THR A 521 21.27 27.15 -0.53
C THR A 521 20.84 25.77 -1.02
N PRO A 522 21.24 25.32 -2.23
CA PRO A 522 20.90 23.99 -2.70
C PRO A 522 21.55 22.91 -1.83
N PRO A 523 20.87 21.79 -1.52
CA PRO A 523 21.42 20.69 -0.72
C PRO A 523 22.41 19.84 -1.56
N LYS A 524 23.52 20.44 -2.01
CA LYS A 524 24.55 19.78 -2.83
C LYS A 524 25.02 18.48 -2.18
N GLY A 525 25.10 17.40 -2.98
CA GLY A 525 25.53 16.08 -2.52
C GLY A 525 24.55 15.38 -1.55
N GLY A 526 23.31 15.86 -1.42
CA GLY A 526 22.32 15.30 -0.50
C GLY A 526 22.68 15.53 0.97
N ASN A 527 23.15 16.75 1.29
CA ASN A 527 23.46 17.18 2.65
C ASN A 527 22.17 17.22 3.50
N ALA A 528 22.05 16.26 4.42
CA ALA A 528 20.83 16.07 5.21
C ALA A 528 20.57 17.19 6.23
N TYR A 529 21.60 17.95 6.64
CA TYR A 529 21.41 19.13 7.47
C TYR A 529 20.66 20.22 6.70
N ILE A 530 21.05 20.48 5.43
CA ILE A 530 20.38 21.49 4.59
C ILE A 530 18.95 21.05 4.26
N GLN A 531 18.76 19.76 3.93
CA GLN A 531 17.43 19.19 3.66
C GLN A 531 16.48 19.36 4.85
N LEU A 532 16.93 18.99 6.05
CA LEU A 532 16.15 19.21 7.27
C LEU A 532 15.92 20.69 7.53
N ALA A 533 16.93 21.53 7.36
CA ALA A 533 16.80 22.95 7.62
C ALA A 533 15.76 23.60 6.73
N HIS A 534 15.69 23.24 5.44
CA HIS A 534 14.67 23.78 4.55
C HIS A 534 13.25 23.47 5.04
N GLN A 535 12.99 22.21 5.39
CA GLN A 535 11.67 21.78 5.84
C GLN A 535 11.35 22.30 7.24
N TYR A 536 12.35 22.41 8.12
CA TYR A 536 12.20 23.01 9.44
C TYR A 536 11.84 24.49 9.38
N ILE A 537 12.47 25.27 8.49
CA ILE A 537 12.16 26.70 8.32
C ILE A 537 10.71 26.88 7.87
N ALA A 538 10.27 26.13 6.86
CA ALA A 538 8.90 26.17 6.39
C ALA A 538 7.89 25.71 7.46
N ALA A 539 8.19 24.63 8.19
CA ALA A 539 7.33 24.16 9.27
C ALA A 539 7.20 25.19 10.39
N LYS A 540 8.31 25.83 10.76
CA LYS A 540 8.33 26.88 11.79
C LYS A 540 7.42 28.05 11.41
N LEU A 541 7.40 28.46 10.14
CA LEU A 541 6.55 29.54 9.64
C LEU A 541 5.09 29.08 9.52
N ASN A 542 4.84 27.86 9.03
CA ASN A 542 3.50 27.30 8.97
C ASN A 542 2.84 27.20 10.35
N MET A 543 3.59 26.77 11.38
CA MET A 543 3.08 26.64 12.75
C MET A 543 2.70 27.98 13.41
N THR A 544 3.02 29.14 12.81
CA THR A 544 2.53 30.43 13.31
C THR A 544 1.11 30.77 12.83
N GLN A 545 0.64 30.12 11.76
CA GLN A 545 -0.65 30.39 11.12
C GLN A 545 -1.55 29.16 10.98
N ALA A 546 -1.01 27.97 11.22
CA ALA A 546 -1.69 26.71 11.01
C ALA A 546 -1.45 25.77 12.19
N SER A 547 -2.49 25.02 12.55
CA SER A 547 -2.36 23.96 13.54
C SER A 547 -1.37 22.90 13.08
N SER A 548 -0.84 22.13 14.03
CA SER A 548 0.06 21.02 13.78
C SER A 548 -0.59 19.69 14.21
N THR A 549 0.21 18.64 14.28
CA THR A 549 -0.20 17.35 14.86
C THR A 549 0.81 16.94 15.93
N PRO A 550 0.46 16.06 16.87
CA PRO A 550 1.41 15.57 17.87
C PRO A 550 2.68 14.96 17.25
N GLU A 551 2.58 14.33 16.08
CA GLU A 551 3.71 13.80 15.34
C GLU A 551 4.64 14.90 14.82
N VAL A 552 4.06 15.94 14.19
CA VAL A 552 4.79 17.11 13.70
C VAL A 552 5.44 17.84 14.87
N ASP A 553 4.73 18.05 15.98
CA ASP A 553 5.26 18.72 17.18
C ASP A 553 6.46 17.96 17.76
N ALA A 554 6.35 16.63 17.87
CA ALA A 554 7.42 15.79 18.38
C ALA A 554 8.67 15.83 17.47
N VAL A 555 8.49 15.79 16.15
CA VAL A 555 9.61 15.90 15.19
C VAL A 555 10.19 17.30 15.19
N PHE A 556 9.36 18.34 15.21
CA PHE A 556 9.80 19.72 15.26
C PHE A 556 10.63 19.98 16.52
N ALA A 557 10.21 19.45 17.68
CA ALA A 557 10.96 19.50 18.92
C ALA A 557 12.32 18.77 18.82
N LYS A 558 12.37 17.58 18.21
CA LYS A 558 13.62 16.83 17.97
C LYS A 558 14.57 17.58 17.03
N ALA A 559 14.06 18.13 15.94
CA ALA A 559 14.84 18.94 15.00
C ALA A 559 15.37 20.21 15.67
N THR A 560 14.54 20.88 16.49
CA THR A 560 14.95 22.03 17.31
C THR A 560 16.07 21.67 18.26
N ALA A 561 15.95 20.55 19.00
CA ALA A 561 16.98 20.07 19.91
C ALA A 561 18.29 19.73 19.17
N TYR A 562 18.19 19.10 18.00
CA TYR A 562 19.34 18.79 17.15
C TYR A 562 20.08 20.06 16.67
N PHE A 563 19.35 21.04 16.12
CA PHE A 563 19.97 22.27 15.62
C PHE A 563 20.54 23.13 16.77
N SER A 564 19.83 23.20 17.90
CA SER A 564 20.24 24.01 19.05
C SER A 564 21.32 23.36 19.93
N ALA A 565 21.66 22.09 19.72
CA ALA A 565 22.65 21.38 20.51
C ALA A 565 24.02 22.08 20.48
N LYS A 566 24.54 22.46 21.66
CA LYS A 566 25.84 23.13 21.83
C LYS A 566 26.79 22.34 22.72
N HIS A 567 28.09 22.49 22.46
CA HIS A 567 29.18 22.14 23.36
C HIS A 567 29.94 23.44 23.69
N GLY A 568 29.69 23.98 24.88
CA GLY A 568 30.08 25.35 25.21
C GLY A 568 29.38 26.36 24.31
N HIS A 569 30.15 27.27 23.70
CA HIS A 569 29.61 28.29 22.77
C HIS A 569 29.45 27.78 21.33
N ASN A 570 29.96 26.58 21.01
CA ASN A 570 29.94 26.03 19.66
C ASN A 570 28.75 25.11 19.44
N TYR A 571 28.15 25.18 18.25
CA TYR A 571 27.14 24.21 17.84
C TYR A 571 27.78 22.83 17.64
N LYS A 572 27.14 21.80 18.20
CA LYS A 572 27.56 20.41 17.99
C LYS A 572 27.35 20.01 16.53
N ASN A 573 26.27 20.46 15.91
CA ASN A 573 25.93 20.12 14.54
C ASN A 573 26.06 21.34 13.62
N THR A 574 26.74 21.16 12.48
CA THR A 574 26.94 22.23 11.48
C THR A 574 26.74 21.65 10.08
N ILE A 575 26.65 22.49 9.04
CA ILE A 575 26.54 22.02 7.64
C ILE A 575 27.71 21.08 7.27
N TRP A 576 28.90 21.30 7.86
CA TRP A 576 30.14 20.58 7.58
C TRP A 576 30.30 19.33 8.45
N SER A 577 29.66 19.30 9.62
CA SER A 577 29.67 18.17 10.54
C SER A 577 28.26 17.89 11.06
N PRO A 578 27.36 17.38 10.20
CA PRO A 578 25.95 17.28 10.53
C PRO A 578 25.59 16.08 11.42
N TYR A 579 26.49 15.10 11.59
CA TYR A 579 26.11 13.81 12.20
C TYR A 579 26.64 13.59 13.62
N ASN A 580 26.91 14.67 14.37
CA ASN A 580 27.53 14.57 15.70
C ASN A 580 26.57 14.10 16.79
N THR A 581 25.28 14.44 16.70
CA THR A 581 24.27 14.02 17.69
C THR A 581 23.09 13.27 17.07
N ALA A 582 23.08 13.10 15.76
CA ALA A 582 22.03 12.39 15.03
C ALA A 582 22.59 11.77 13.75
N THR A 583 21.99 10.67 13.30
CA THR A 583 22.40 10.00 12.06
C THR A 583 21.81 10.69 10.83
N ARG A 584 22.39 10.45 9.66
CA ARG A 584 21.83 10.91 8.37
C ARG A 584 20.38 10.46 8.16
N ALA A 585 20.05 9.24 8.59
CA ALA A 585 18.70 8.70 8.51
C ALA A 585 17.72 9.48 9.39
N GLN A 586 18.11 9.81 10.63
CA GLN A 586 17.28 10.62 11.53
C GLN A 586 16.99 12.01 10.95
N LEU A 587 17.99 12.68 10.37
CA LEU A 587 17.80 14.00 9.76
C LEU A 587 16.85 13.95 8.56
N ARG A 588 16.96 12.91 7.73
CA ARG A 588 16.07 12.70 6.59
C ARG A 588 14.65 12.40 7.04
N TYR A 589 14.47 11.51 8.02
CA TYR A 589 13.18 11.22 8.62
C TYR A 589 12.50 12.49 9.17
N TRP A 590 13.24 13.33 9.91
CA TRP A 590 12.68 14.59 10.38
C TRP A 590 12.35 15.55 9.24
N ALA A 591 13.18 15.61 8.19
CA ALA A 591 12.92 16.44 7.02
C ALA A 591 11.67 15.99 6.27
N GLU A 592 11.46 14.68 6.14
CA GLU A 592 10.31 14.06 5.51
C GLU A 592 9.01 14.39 6.25
N VAL A 593 8.96 14.17 7.58
CA VAL A 593 7.76 14.48 8.37
C VAL A 593 7.41 15.97 8.30
N LEU A 594 8.40 16.86 8.43
CA LEU A 594 8.16 18.30 8.31
C LEU A 594 7.79 18.70 6.87
N GLY A 595 8.33 18.01 5.87
CA GLY A 595 7.97 18.18 4.45
C GLY A 595 6.51 17.84 4.19
N SER A 596 6.06 16.66 4.61
CA SER A 596 4.65 16.26 4.50
C SER A 596 3.71 17.23 5.22
N TYR A 597 4.12 17.84 6.34
CA TYR A 597 3.35 18.90 6.98
C TYR A 597 3.28 20.16 6.10
N ASN A 598 4.41 20.62 5.57
CA ASN A 598 4.47 21.82 4.72
C ASN A 598 3.72 21.67 3.40
N GLU A 599 3.65 20.45 2.88
CA GLU A 599 2.91 20.09 1.66
C GLU A 599 1.43 19.81 1.94
N GLY A 600 1.01 19.86 3.21
CA GLY A 600 -0.38 19.66 3.62
C GLY A 600 -0.84 18.20 3.57
N GLU A 601 0.07 17.24 3.44
CA GLU A 601 -0.23 15.80 3.49
C GLU A 601 -0.61 15.34 4.91
N ILE A 602 0.03 15.94 5.91
CA ILE A 602 -0.32 15.80 7.34
C ILE A 602 -0.56 17.18 7.95
N GLY A 603 -1.33 17.25 9.03
CA GLY A 603 -1.74 18.54 9.60
C GLY A 603 -3.05 19.06 8.98
N PRO A 604 -3.23 20.37 8.83
CA PRO A 604 -4.51 20.97 8.46
C PRO A 604 -4.81 20.99 6.96
N GLY A 605 -3.84 20.64 6.12
CA GLY A 605 -3.95 20.69 4.66
C GLY A 605 -3.22 21.88 4.04
N HIS A 606 -3.05 21.85 2.72
CA HIS A 606 -2.34 22.88 1.96
C HIS A 606 -3.24 24.08 1.66
N CYS A 607 -2.66 25.29 1.62
CA CYS A 607 -3.35 26.46 1.12
C CYS A 607 -3.50 26.38 -0.41
N ASP A 608 -4.66 26.75 -0.94
CA ASP A 608 -4.86 26.86 -2.38
C ASP A 608 -4.23 28.19 -2.85
N ASP A 609 -3.50 28.22 -3.98
CA ASP A 609 -2.76 29.40 -4.49
C ASP A 609 -3.67 30.59 -4.93
N LYS A 610 -4.92 30.69 -4.46
CA LYS A 610 -5.97 31.56 -5.03
C LYS A 610 -6.75 32.44 -4.06
N ASP A 611 -6.31 32.69 -2.84
CA ASP A 611 -7.08 33.51 -1.89
C ASP A 611 -6.29 34.74 -1.41
N ASP A 612 -5.77 35.57 -2.33
CA ASP A 612 -5.24 36.93 -2.06
C ASP A 612 -6.22 38.04 -2.56
N HIS A 613 -7.48 37.72 -2.82
CA HIS A 613 -8.47 38.67 -3.35
C HIS A 613 -9.82 38.64 -2.64
N ASP A 614 -9.82 38.50 -1.32
CA ASP A 614 -10.96 38.91 -0.50
C ASP A 614 -10.42 39.85 0.57
N ASP A 615 -10.33 41.14 0.24
CA ASP A 615 -10.64 42.27 1.12
C ASP A 615 -10.49 43.59 0.33
N ASP A 616 -11.49 44.46 0.48
CA ASP A 616 -11.62 45.85 0.03
C ASP A 616 -12.05 46.11 -1.44
N ASP A 617 -13.35 46.38 -1.64
CA ASP A 617 -13.83 47.59 -2.36
C ASP A 617 -15.37 47.62 -2.44
N ASP A 618 -16.02 48.15 -1.40
CA ASP A 618 -17.39 48.71 -1.50
C ASP A 618 -17.40 50.16 -0.96
N ASP A 619 -16.66 51.05 -1.63
CA ASP A 619 -16.95 52.49 -1.62
C ASP A 619 -17.14 52.97 -3.07
N TYR A 620 -18.38 52.97 -3.53
CA TYR A 620 -18.80 53.80 -4.66
C TYR A 620 -20.02 54.63 -4.28
N GLY A 621 -19.73 55.80 -3.73
CA GLY A 621 -20.66 56.92 -3.67
C GLY A 621 -21.21 57.28 -5.05
N HIS A 622 -22.53 57.24 -5.16
CA HIS A 622 -23.31 57.78 -6.27
C HIS A 622 -23.11 59.30 -6.43
N GLY A 623 -22.83 59.72 -7.66
CA GLY A 623 -22.85 61.13 -8.06
C GLY A 623 -22.85 61.29 -9.58
N GLY A 624 -24.00 61.15 -10.21
CA GLY A 624 -24.21 61.42 -11.64
C GLY A 624 -25.48 62.24 -11.84
N TYR A 625 -25.31 63.46 -12.36
CA TYR A 625 -26.35 64.44 -12.66
C TYR A 625 -27.31 63.98 -13.77
N TYR A 626 -28.55 64.47 -13.63
CA TYR A 626 -29.73 64.42 -14.52
C TYR A 626 -30.67 63.22 -14.39
#